data_AF-A0A5E8VFR4-F1
#
_entry.id   AF-A0A5E8VFR4-F1
#
_cell.length_a   1.000
_cell.length_b   1.000
_cell.length_c   1.000
_cell.angle_alpha   90.00
_cell.angle_beta   90.00
_cell.angle_gamma   90.00
#
_symmetry.space_group_name_H-M   'P 1'
#
loop_
_entity.id
_entity.type
_entity.pdbx_description
1 polymer ?
#
loop_
_entity_poly.entity_id
_entity_poly.type
_entity_poly.pdbx_seq_one_letter_code
_entity_poly.pdbx_strand_id
1 'polypeptide(L)'
;MRPSDLFYSPMEEEFEKWLSRFATLEDLFSSRDQLYAKLGRQQIDGTIEDKAIVSGLVYLGPNSHVKSGAVLSGPLIVGPDCVVECGARIFGRSFIGTGSQLRAGSFVSDSILMNRCTISENSVVQNCVLGSDVLVRAGCLVGDAAAQAPDLVAFVGDGAQLGLGAIICPGSIVASSDKVAAGSVVRSS
;
A
#
# COMPACT_ATOMS: atom_id res chain seq x y z
N MET A 1 -17.91 -0.84 9.85
CA MET A 1 -16.81 -1.73 10.28
C MET A 1 -15.71 -0.85 10.83
N ARG A 2 -15.11 -1.20 11.98
CA ARG A 2 -14.02 -0.41 12.55
C ARG A 2 -12.68 -0.86 11.94
N PRO A 3 -11.68 0.03 11.82
CA PRO A 3 -10.33 -0.36 11.40
C PRO A 3 -9.76 -1.53 12.20
N SER A 4 -10.00 -1.55 13.52
CA SER A 4 -9.57 -2.62 14.42
C SER A 4 -10.12 -4.00 14.09
N ASP A 5 -11.22 -4.08 13.34
CA ASP A 5 -11.83 -5.35 12.96
C ASP A 5 -11.10 -5.98 11.75
N LEU A 6 -10.35 -5.19 10.98
CA LEU A 6 -9.56 -5.62 9.81
C LEU A 6 -8.05 -5.61 10.04
N PHE A 7 -7.57 -4.67 10.86
CA PHE A 7 -6.16 -4.37 11.10
C PHE A 7 -5.84 -4.59 12.58
N TYR A 8 -5.35 -5.78 12.92
CA TYR A 8 -5.06 -6.21 14.30
C TYR A 8 -3.60 -6.61 14.51
N SER A 9 -2.81 -6.67 13.45
CA SER A 9 -1.41 -7.05 13.52
C SER A 9 -0.60 -5.99 14.26
N PRO A 10 0.38 -6.38 15.08
CA PRO A 10 1.19 -5.44 15.83
C PRO A 10 2.04 -4.58 14.89
N MET A 11 2.06 -3.27 15.16
CA MET A 11 2.78 -2.24 14.41
C MET A 11 3.56 -1.31 15.35
N GLU A 12 4.24 -0.32 14.77
CA GLU A 12 4.88 0.74 15.55
C GLU A 12 3.82 1.46 16.42
N GLU A 13 4.13 1.67 17.71
CA GLU A 13 3.18 2.19 18.70
C GLU A 13 2.53 3.52 18.27
N GLU A 14 3.28 4.39 17.59
CA GLU A 14 2.75 5.64 17.06
C GLU A 14 1.69 5.42 15.97
N PHE A 15 1.89 4.41 15.12
CA PHE A 15 0.95 4.05 14.05
C PHE A 15 -0.29 3.37 14.62
N GLU A 16 -0.15 2.45 15.60
CA GLU A 16 -1.31 1.86 16.30
C GLU A 16 -2.13 2.93 17.03
N LYS A 17 -1.46 3.86 17.72
CA LYS A 17 -2.09 5.00 18.38
C LYS A 17 -2.75 5.96 17.40
N TRP A 18 -2.28 6.01 16.16
CA TRP A 18 -2.92 6.77 15.08
C TRP A 18 -4.15 6.02 14.55
N LEU A 19 -4.02 4.73 14.20
CA LEU A 19 -5.11 3.87 13.71
C LEU A 19 -6.31 3.82 14.66
N SER A 20 -6.03 3.67 15.96
CA SER A 20 -7.04 3.58 17.02
C SER A 20 -7.89 4.85 17.21
N ARG A 21 -7.54 5.96 16.56
CA ARG A 21 -8.32 7.22 16.60
C ARG A 21 -9.53 7.20 15.68
N PHE A 22 -9.56 6.30 14.69
CA PHE A 22 -10.57 6.33 13.64
C PHE A 22 -11.71 5.35 13.94
N ALA A 23 -12.95 5.87 13.91
CA ALA A 23 -14.15 5.07 14.12
C ALA A 23 -14.55 4.27 12.88
N THR A 24 -14.23 4.77 11.68
CA THR A 24 -14.58 4.16 10.39
C THR A 24 -13.35 4.04 9.47
N LEU A 25 -13.46 3.14 8.48
CA LEU A 25 -12.44 2.92 7.46
C LEU A 25 -12.28 4.13 6.52
N GLU A 26 -13.36 4.86 6.25
CA GLU A 26 -13.36 6.07 5.41
C GLU A 26 -12.61 7.23 6.10
N ASP A 27 -12.82 7.41 7.42
CA ASP A 27 -12.13 8.42 8.21
C ASP A 27 -10.61 8.19 8.22
N LEU A 28 -10.20 6.92 8.33
CA LEU A 28 -8.81 6.51 8.27
C LEU A 28 -8.16 6.96 6.95
N PHE A 29 -8.79 6.64 5.82
CA PHE A 29 -8.23 6.94 4.50
C PHE A 29 -8.25 8.44 4.17
N SER A 30 -9.30 9.14 4.60
CA SER A 30 -9.42 10.61 4.45
C SER A 30 -8.38 11.36 5.28
N SER A 31 -7.95 10.77 6.41
CA SER A 31 -6.95 11.36 7.30
C SER A 31 -5.50 11.01 6.92
N ARG A 32 -5.27 10.30 5.80
CA ARG A 32 -3.93 9.87 5.39
C ARG A 32 -2.93 11.01 5.20
N ASP A 33 -3.41 12.20 4.85
CA ASP A 33 -2.59 13.41 4.70
C ASP A 33 -1.82 13.74 5.99
N GLN A 34 -2.33 13.33 7.16
CA GLN A 34 -1.67 13.49 8.45
C GLN A 34 -0.35 12.71 8.54
N LEU A 35 -0.22 11.58 7.83
CA LEU A 35 1.03 10.80 7.80
C LEU A 35 2.17 11.60 7.17
N TYR A 36 1.84 12.43 6.17
CA TYR A 36 2.83 13.22 5.43
C TYR A 36 3.06 14.61 6.02
N ALA A 37 2.22 15.07 6.95
CA ALA A 37 2.31 16.41 7.52
C ALA A 37 3.66 16.71 8.21
N LYS A 38 4.37 15.67 8.67
CA LYS A 38 5.71 15.79 9.28
C LYS A 38 6.86 15.69 8.28
N LEU A 39 6.61 15.36 7.01
CA LEU A 39 7.64 15.31 5.97
C LEU A 39 8.03 16.74 5.55
N GLY A 40 8.94 17.35 6.30
CA GLY A 40 9.46 18.67 5.97
C GLY A 40 10.52 18.65 4.85
N ARG A 41 11.16 17.51 4.60
CA ARG A 41 12.18 17.32 3.57
C ARG A 41 12.27 15.86 3.13
N GLN A 42 12.90 15.63 1.98
CA GLN A 42 13.27 14.28 1.55
C GLN A 42 14.32 13.68 2.51
N GLN A 43 14.17 12.39 2.82
CA GLN A 43 15.09 11.62 3.66
C GLN A 43 15.21 10.20 3.10
N ILE A 44 16.45 9.79 2.82
CA ILE A 44 16.76 8.51 2.19
C ILE A 44 17.79 7.81 3.07
N ASP A 45 17.32 6.87 3.89
CA ASP A 45 18.15 6.05 4.79
C ASP A 45 18.38 4.63 4.24
N GLY A 46 17.76 4.29 3.10
CA GLY A 46 17.94 3.05 2.37
C GLY A 46 18.93 3.15 1.20
N THR A 47 19.09 2.04 0.47
CA THR A 47 19.94 1.95 -0.72
C THR A 47 19.12 2.15 -1.99
N ILE A 48 19.63 2.97 -2.91
CA ILE A 48 19.04 3.21 -4.23
C ILE A 48 20.08 2.82 -5.28
N GLU A 49 19.73 1.88 -6.15
CA GLU A 49 20.57 1.48 -7.29
C GLU A 49 20.57 2.54 -8.40
N ASP A 50 21.61 2.51 -9.23
CA ASP A 50 21.71 3.35 -10.42
C ASP A 50 20.46 3.22 -11.31
N LYS A 51 20.04 4.34 -11.93
CA LYS A 51 18.85 4.44 -12.81
C LYS A 51 17.50 4.31 -12.12
N ALA A 52 17.42 4.13 -10.81
CA ALA A 52 16.18 4.39 -10.08
C ALA A 52 15.89 5.89 -10.05
N ILE A 53 14.61 6.26 -10.13
CA ILE A 53 14.17 7.66 -10.12
C ILE A 53 13.43 7.90 -8.81
N VAL A 54 13.93 8.86 -8.01
CA VAL A 54 13.24 9.33 -6.81
C VAL A 54 13.00 10.82 -6.93
N SER A 55 11.74 11.23 -6.79
CA SER A 55 11.32 12.62 -6.99
C SER A 55 10.29 13.05 -5.93
N GLY A 56 10.27 14.33 -5.59
CA GLY A 56 9.38 14.87 -4.56
C GLY A 56 9.76 14.51 -3.12
N LEU A 57 8.82 14.70 -2.20
CA LEU A 57 9.00 14.42 -0.77
C LEU A 57 8.91 12.91 -0.52
N VAL A 58 10.06 12.26 -0.39
CA VAL A 58 10.15 10.81 -0.15
C VAL A 58 10.90 10.56 1.15
N TYR A 59 10.30 9.74 2.00
CA TYR A 59 11.01 9.06 3.08
C TYR A 59 11.26 7.61 2.68
N LEU A 60 12.53 7.18 2.71
CA LEU A 60 12.92 5.79 2.51
C LEU A 60 13.63 5.31 3.78
N GLY A 61 13.00 4.38 4.50
CA GLY A 61 13.52 3.84 5.76
C GLY A 61 14.79 2.99 5.58
N PRO A 62 15.53 2.76 6.68
CA PRO A 62 16.78 2.02 6.66
C PRO A 62 16.60 0.57 6.19
N ASN A 63 17.67 -0.03 5.68
CA ASN A 63 17.71 -1.38 5.09
C ASN A 63 16.77 -1.60 3.89
N SER A 64 16.06 -0.57 3.45
CA SER A 64 15.25 -0.67 2.24
C SER A 64 16.12 -0.60 1.00
N HIS A 65 15.73 -1.32 -0.04
CA HIS A 65 16.48 -1.42 -1.29
C HIS A 65 15.60 -1.10 -2.50
N VAL A 66 15.95 -0.05 -3.22
CA VAL A 66 15.28 0.38 -4.45
C VAL A 66 16.15 -0.03 -5.64
N LYS A 67 15.68 -1.02 -6.40
CA LYS A 67 16.41 -1.58 -7.55
C LYS A 67 16.36 -0.64 -8.76
N SER A 68 17.31 -0.82 -9.67
CA SER A 68 17.46 -0.05 -10.91
C SER A 68 16.15 -0.02 -11.71
N GLY A 69 15.78 1.16 -12.20
CA GLY A 69 14.57 1.36 -13.02
C GLY A 69 13.26 1.45 -12.24
N ALA A 70 13.28 1.34 -10.90
CA ALA A 70 12.14 1.69 -10.07
C ALA A 70 11.89 3.21 -10.07
N VAL A 71 10.64 3.61 -9.91
CA VAL A 71 10.24 5.02 -9.86
C VAL A 71 9.43 5.30 -8.59
N LEU A 72 9.93 6.22 -7.77
CA LEU A 72 9.29 6.71 -6.56
C LEU A 72 9.00 8.21 -6.72
N SER A 73 7.75 8.59 -6.57
CA SER A 73 7.32 9.99 -6.63
C SER A 73 6.48 10.34 -5.41
N GLY A 74 6.97 11.28 -4.62
CA GLY A 74 6.32 11.73 -3.39
C GLY A 74 5.09 12.64 -3.61
N PRO A 75 4.33 12.93 -2.53
CA PRO A 75 4.63 12.61 -1.12
C PRO A 75 4.51 11.12 -0.77
N LEU A 76 5.61 10.47 -0.40
CA LEU A 76 5.70 9.01 -0.25
C LEU A 76 6.50 8.65 1.00
N ILE A 77 5.99 7.68 1.77
CA ILE A 77 6.69 7.08 2.90
C ILE A 77 6.90 5.60 2.60
N VAL A 78 8.15 5.16 2.65
CA VAL A 78 8.54 3.76 2.61
C VAL A 78 9.23 3.43 3.92
N GLY A 79 8.66 2.52 4.70
CA GLY A 79 9.20 2.05 5.97
C GLY A 79 10.51 1.27 5.79
N PRO A 80 11.14 0.86 6.90
CA PRO A 80 12.35 0.05 6.86
C PRO A 80 12.16 -1.33 6.22
N ASP A 81 13.28 -1.95 5.85
CA ASP A 81 13.36 -3.33 5.35
C ASP A 81 12.48 -3.60 4.10
N CYS A 82 12.16 -2.57 3.33
CA CYS A 82 11.33 -2.71 2.13
C CYS A 82 12.16 -3.00 0.89
N VAL A 83 11.62 -3.78 -0.04
CA VAL A 83 12.27 -4.04 -1.33
C VAL A 83 11.39 -3.52 -2.45
N VAL A 84 11.91 -2.58 -3.25
CA VAL A 84 11.25 -2.06 -4.45
C VAL A 84 12.00 -2.57 -5.67
N GLU A 85 11.41 -3.49 -6.41
CA GLU A 85 12.07 -4.16 -7.52
C GLU A 85 12.08 -3.35 -8.82
N CYS A 86 12.85 -3.84 -9.80
CA CYS A 86 13.02 -3.20 -11.10
C CYS A 86 11.67 -2.93 -11.79
N GLY A 87 11.48 -1.69 -12.24
CA GLY A 87 10.25 -1.26 -12.92
C GLY A 87 9.04 -1.07 -12.00
N ALA A 88 9.16 -1.32 -10.70
CA ALA A 88 8.11 -0.99 -9.75
C ALA A 88 7.94 0.54 -9.63
N ARG A 89 6.68 0.97 -9.47
CA ARG A 89 6.24 2.34 -9.69
C ARG A 89 5.35 2.77 -8.53
N ILE A 90 5.83 3.69 -7.71
CA ILE A 90 5.12 4.17 -6.52
C ILE A 90 4.88 5.67 -6.63
N PHE A 91 3.62 6.07 -6.54
CA PHE A 91 3.17 7.44 -6.76
C PHE A 91 2.19 7.92 -5.70
N GLY A 92 1.97 9.23 -5.70
CA GLY A 92 0.92 9.87 -4.91
C GLY A 92 1.15 9.73 -3.42
N ARG A 93 0.08 9.94 -2.63
CA ARG A 93 0.09 9.88 -1.17
C ARG A 93 0.09 8.43 -0.69
N SER A 94 1.15 7.71 -1.01
CA SER A 94 1.31 6.30 -0.65
C SER A 94 2.18 6.10 0.57
N PHE A 95 1.74 5.18 1.43
CA PHE A 95 2.48 4.72 2.60
C PHE A 95 2.76 3.24 2.42
N ILE A 96 4.03 2.84 2.53
CA ILE A 96 4.48 1.46 2.39
C ILE A 96 5.08 1.03 3.72
N GLY A 97 4.39 0.14 4.43
CA GLY A 97 4.77 -0.33 5.75
C GLY A 97 6.01 -1.22 5.72
N THR A 98 6.63 -1.35 6.89
CA THR A 98 7.88 -2.07 7.13
C THR A 98 7.88 -3.49 6.57
N GLY A 99 8.98 -3.90 5.94
CA GLY A 99 9.15 -5.25 5.41
C GLY A 99 8.34 -5.57 4.15
N SER A 100 7.73 -4.57 3.52
CA SER A 100 6.91 -4.79 2.31
C SER A 100 7.78 -4.99 1.07
N GLN A 101 7.28 -5.81 0.14
CA GLN A 101 7.96 -6.16 -1.11
C GLN A 101 7.10 -5.73 -2.29
N LEU A 102 7.60 -4.77 -3.07
CA LEU A 102 6.98 -4.36 -4.33
C LEU A 102 7.77 -5.00 -5.48
N ARG A 103 7.17 -6.03 -6.10
CA ARG A 103 7.82 -6.85 -7.12
C ARG A 103 7.84 -6.16 -8.48
N ALA A 104 8.60 -6.73 -9.41
CA ALA A 104 8.88 -6.11 -10.69
C ALA A 104 7.61 -5.68 -11.46
N GLY A 105 7.61 -4.44 -11.95
CA GLY A 105 6.50 -3.88 -12.73
C GLY A 105 5.20 -3.62 -11.94
N SER A 106 5.20 -3.79 -10.61
CA SER A 106 4.05 -3.41 -9.78
C SER A 106 3.81 -1.89 -9.80
N PHE A 107 2.56 -1.48 -9.70
CA PHE A 107 2.15 -0.08 -9.67
C PHE A 107 1.33 0.20 -8.40
N VAL A 108 1.77 1.15 -7.60
CA VAL A 108 1.08 1.58 -6.37
C VAL A 108 0.85 3.08 -6.39
N SER A 109 -0.38 3.52 -6.16
CA SER A 109 -0.70 4.96 -6.04
C SER A 109 -1.77 5.28 -5.00
N ASP A 110 -1.59 6.38 -4.28
CA ASP A 110 -2.53 6.90 -3.28
C ASP A 110 -3.07 5.82 -2.32
N SER A 111 -2.21 4.91 -1.88
CA SER A 111 -2.60 3.72 -1.12
C SER A 111 -1.81 3.58 0.19
N ILE A 112 -2.44 2.98 1.20
CA ILE A 112 -1.79 2.64 2.46
C ILE A 112 -1.57 1.13 2.48
N LEU A 113 -0.31 0.71 2.43
CA LEU A 113 0.11 -0.67 2.64
C LEU A 113 0.68 -0.76 4.04
N MET A 114 0.12 -1.61 4.88
CA MET A 114 0.67 -1.89 6.20
C MET A 114 1.90 -2.82 6.09
N ASN A 115 2.32 -3.41 7.19
CA ASN A 115 3.58 -4.13 7.28
C ASN A 115 3.56 -5.44 6.49
N ARG A 116 4.71 -5.82 5.93
CA ARG A 116 4.93 -7.13 5.28
C ARG A 116 3.96 -7.43 4.13
N CYS A 117 3.48 -6.40 3.44
CA CYS A 117 2.67 -6.58 2.23
C CYS A 117 3.57 -7.05 1.08
N THR A 118 3.09 -7.99 0.27
CA THR A 118 3.75 -8.38 -0.98
C THR A 118 2.87 -8.04 -2.18
N ILE A 119 3.32 -7.09 -3.00
CA ILE A 119 2.67 -6.75 -4.27
C ILE A 119 3.44 -7.41 -5.40
N SER A 120 2.87 -8.48 -5.95
CA SER A 120 3.53 -9.29 -6.97
C SER A 120 3.57 -8.59 -8.33
N GLU A 121 4.21 -9.25 -9.30
CA GLU A 121 4.55 -8.69 -10.58
C GLU A 121 3.32 -8.20 -11.37
N ASN A 122 3.46 -7.04 -12.00
CA ASN A 122 2.43 -6.42 -12.84
C ASN A 122 1.06 -6.21 -12.16
N SER A 123 1.02 -6.18 -10.83
CA SER A 123 -0.20 -5.85 -10.09
C SER A 123 -0.35 -4.34 -9.93
N VAL A 124 -1.60 -3.87 -9.94
CA VAL A 124 -1.97 -2.47 -9.84
C VAL A 124 -2.78 -2.28 -8.56
N VAL A 125 -2.30 -1.40 -7.68
CA VAL A 125 -2.87 -1.14 -6.34
C VAL A 125 -3.07 0.36 -6.20
N GLN A 126 -4.33 0.79 -6.20
CA GLN A 126 -4.66 2.20 -6.27
C GLN A 126 -5.82 2.56 -5.36
N ASN A 127 -5.72 3.71 -4.67
CA ASN A 127 -6.78 4.24 -3.80
C ASN A 127 -7.33 3.19 -2.81
N CYS A 128 -6.45 2.46 -2.13
CA CYS A 128 -6.85 1.37 -1.24
C CYS A 128 -6.04 1.34 0.07
N VAL A 129 -6.54 0.55 1.02
CA VAL A 129 -5.83 0.21 2.26
C VAL A 129 -5.64 -1.30 2.32
N LEU A 130 -4.38 -1.74 2.38
CA LEU A 130 -3.99 -3.12 2.58
C LEU A 130 -3.47 -3.31 4.00
N GLY A 131 -4.05 -4.28 4.69
CA GLY A 131 -3.62 -4.73 6.01
C GLY A 131 -2.25 -5.38 6.00
N SER A 132 -1.76 -5.73 7.18
CA SER A 132 -0.46 -6.37 7.32
C SER A 132 -0.48 -7.78 6.74
N ASP A 133 0.67 -8.28 6.26
CA ASP A 133 0.81 -9.64 5.74
C ASP A 133 -0.10 -9.96 4.53
N VAL A 134 -0.57 -8.94 3.81
CA VAL A 134 -1.39 -9.12 2.61
C VAL A 134 -0.52 -9.56 1.43
N LEU A 135 -0.96 -10.62 0.75
CA LEU A 135 -0.34 -11.10 -0.49
C LEU A 135 -1.23 -10.76 -1.68
N VAL A 136 -0.78 -9.82 -2.51
CA VAL A 136 -1.38 -9.53 -3.82
C VAL A 136 -0.61 -10.32 -4.87
N ARG A 137 -1.17 -11.41 -5.40
CA ARG A 137 -0.52 -12.19 -6.47
C ARG A 137 -0.47 -11.42 -7.79
N ALA A 138 0.27 -11.96 -8.75
CA ALA A 138 0.57 -11.27 -10.00
C ALA A 138 -0.67 -10.95 -10.83
N GLY A 139 -0.65 -9.79 -11.49
CA GLY A 139 -1.71 -9.30 -12.38
C GLY A 139 -3.01 -8.90 -11.69
N CYS A 140 -3.02 -8.73 -10.36
CA CYS A 140 -4.20 -8.27 -9.65
C CYS A 140 -4.47 -6.79 -9.88
N LEU A 141 -5.74 -6.41 -9.82
CA LEU A 141 -6.19 -5.01 -9.80
C LEU A 141 -6.90 -4.77 -8.46
N VAL A 142 -6.42 -3.81 -7.67
CA VAL A 142 -6.99 -3.49 -6.37
C VAL A 142 -7.32 -2.01 -6.30
N GLY A 143 -8.61 -1.73 -6.07
CA GLY A 143 -9.16 -0.39 -6.10
C GLY A 143 -9.12 0.22 -7.50
N ASP A 144 -9.19 1.54 -7.56
CA ASP A 144 -9.11 2.33 -8.78
C ASP A 144 -8.80 3.79 -8.40
N ALA A 145 -7.94 4.45 -9.16
CA ALA A 145 -7.71 5.90 -9.04
C ALA A 145 -8.56 6.72 -10.02
N ALA A 146 -9.41 6.09 -10.83
CA ALA A 146 -10.22 6.77 -11.83
C ALA A 146 -11.11 7.85 -11.19
N ALA A 147 -11.10 9.04 -11.80
CA ALA A 147 -11.82 10.23 -11.35
C ALA A 147 -13.35 10.08 -11.23
N GLN A 148 -13.91 8.95 -11.64
CA GLN A 148 -15.34 8.67 -11.61
C GLN A 148 -15.85 8.29 -10.20
N ALA A 149 -14.98 7.79 -9.32
CA ALA A 149 -15.35 7.42 -7.95
C ALA A 149 -14.18 7.54 -6.94
N PRO A 150 -13.61 8.74 -6.73
CA PRO A 150 -12.48 8.94 -5.82
C PRO A 150 -12.80 8.58 -4.36
N ASP A 151 -14.09 8.59 -4.01
CA ASP A 151 -14.58 8.34 -2.65
C ASP A 151 -14.67 6.84 -2.31
N LEU A 152 -14.56 5.96 -3.32
CA LEU A 152 -14.63 4.52 -3.11
C LEU A 152 -13.24 3.93 -2.89
N VAL A 153 -12.98 3.56 -1.64
CA VAL A 153 -11.70 2.99 -1.20
C VAL A 153 -11.88 1.48 -1.02
N ALA A 154 -10.96 0.69 -1.59
CA ALA A 154 -10.92 -0.74 -1.32
C ALA A 154 -10.19 -1.01 0.00
N PHE A 155 -10.74 -1.88 0.85
CA PHE A 155 -10.12 -2.28 2.12
C PHE A 155 -9.84 -3.78 2.10
N VAL A 156 -8.60 -4.17 2.38
CA VAL A 156 -8.18 -5.57 2.45
C VAL A 156 -7.60 -5.83 3.83
N GLY A 157 -8.21 -6.73 4.59
CA GLY A 157 -7.80 -7.03 5.96
C GLY A 157 -6.47 -7.79 6.05
N ASP A 158 -5.91 -7.82 7.27
CA ASP A 158 -4.65 -8.46 7.57
C ASP A 158 -4.60 -9.94 7.13
N GLY A 159 -3.48 -10.35 6.54
CA GLY A 159 -3.23 -11.74 6.13
C GLY A 159 -4.05 -12.21 4.93
N ALA A 160 -4.85 -11.35 4.30
CA ALA A 160 -5.63 -11.72 3.13
C ALA A 160 -4.73 -12.07 1.94
N GLN A 161 -5.16 -13.03 1.13
CA GLN A 161 -4.45 -13.48 -0.06
C GLN A 161 -5.31 -13.29 -1.31
N LEU A 162 -4.86 -12.44 -2.22
CA LEU A 162 -5.52 -12.23 -3.50
C LEU A 162 -4.93 -13.22 -4.53
N GLY A 163 -5.79 -14.05 -5.12
CA GLY A 163 -5.43 -14.99 -6.19
C GLY A 163 -4.95 -14.27 -7.45
N LEU A 164 -4.23 -14.99 -8.33
CA LEU A 164 -3.70 -14.44 -9.58
C LEU A 164 -4.81 -13.75 -10.39
N GLY A 165 -4.54 -12.54 -10.88
CA GLY A 165 -5.50 -11.80 -11.70
C GLY A 165 -6.82 -11.46 -11.01
N ALA A 166 -6.89 -11.51 -9.67
CA ALA A 166 -8.09 -11.09 -8.95
C ALA A 166 -8.32 -9.57 -9.08
N ILE A 167 -9.58 -9.18 -9.15
CA ILE A 167 -10.00 -7.78 -9.25
C ILE A 167 -10.79 -7.44 -7.98
N ILE A 168 -10.28 -6.51 -7.19
CA ILE A 168 -10.98 -5.95 -6.02
C ILE A 168 -11.48 -4.57 -6.41
N CYS A 169 -12.77 -4.44 -6.65
CA CYS A 169 -13.36 -3.18 -7.07
C CYS A 169 -13.29 -2.12 -5.95
N PRO A 170 -13.26 -0.83 -6.31
CA PRO A 170 -13.43 0.27 -5.36
C PRO A 170 -14.63 0.06 -4.42
N GLY A 171 -14.48 0.42 -3.14
CA GLY A 171 -15.52 0.26 -2.12
C GLY A 171 -15.69 -1.17 -1.59
N SER A 172 -15.00 -2.15 -2.18
CA SER A 172 -15.06 -3.54 -1.70
C SER A 172 -14.24 -3.75 -0.44
N ILE A 173 -14.71 -4.66 0.41
CA ILE A 173 -14.00 -5.07 1.63
C ILE A 173 -13.67 -6.56 1.51
N VAL A 174 -12.38 -6.90 1.64
CA VAL A 174 -11.90 -8.27 1.80
C VAL A 174 -11.56 -8.47 3.27
N ALA A 175 -12.13 -9.50 3.89
CA ALA A 175 -11.93 -9.77 5.31
C ALA A 175 -10.50 -10.24 5.60
N SER A 176 -10.06 -10.09 6.85
CA SER A 176 -8.75 -10.57 7.28
C SER A 176 -8.62 -12.08 7.11
N SER A 177 -7.44 -12.54 6.71
CA SER A 177 -7.10 -13.94 6.41
C SER A 177 -7.92 -14.59 5.29
N ASP A 178 -8.75 -13.83 4.59
CA ASP A 178 -9.57 -14.36 3.50
C ASP A 178 -8.73 -14.67 2.26
N LYS A 179 -9.22 -15.59 1.44
CA LYS A 179 -8.55 -16.04 0.21
C LYS A 179 -9.45 -15.79 -0.98
N VAL A 180 -9.13 -14.74 -1.73
CA VAL A 180 -9.82 -14.46 -2.99
C VAL A 180 -9.28 -15.40 -4.06
N ALA A 181 -10.17 -16.16 -4.71
CA ALA A 181 -9.77 -17.07 -5.77
C ALA A 181 -9.18 -16.33 -6.99
N ALA A 182 -8.35 -17.02 -7.77
CA ALA A 182 -7.74 -16.45 -8.97
C ALA A 182 -8.80 -16.07 -10.01
N GLY A 183 -8.63 -14.91 -10.64
CA GLY A 183 -9.56 -14.36 -11.63
C GLY A 183 -10.91 -13.89 -11.08
N SER A 184 -11.13 -13.98 -9.76
CA SER A 184 -12.38 -13.51 -9.15
C SER A 184 -12.48 -12.00 -9.18
N VAL A 185 -13.72 -11.51 -9.31
CA VAL A 185 -14.05 -10.09 -9.17
C VAL A 185 -14.86 -9.89 -7.90
N VAL A 186 -14.27 -9.21 -6.92
CA VAL A 186 -14.93 -8.82 -5.68
C VAL A 186 -15.53 -7.43 -5.87
N ARG A 187 -16.82 -7.30 -5.60
CA ARG A 187 -17.56 -6.04 -5.71
C ARG A 187 -18.26 -5.75 -4.39
N SER A 188 -18.35 -4.47 -4.03
CA SER A 188 -19.27 -4.02 -2.99
C SER A 188 -20.70 -4.28 -3.44
N SER A 189 -21.48 -4.93 -2.57
CA SER A 189 -22.92 -5.14 -2.71
C SER A 189 -23.72 -3.90 -2.32
#